data_AF-A0A7Y0KTJ8-F1
#
_entry.id   AF-A0A7Y0KTJ8-F1
#
_cell.length_a   1.000
_cell.length_b   1.000
_cell.length_c   1.000
_cell.angle_alpha   90.00
_cell.angle_beta   90.00
_cell.angle_gamma   90.00
#
_symmetry.space_group_name_H-M   'P 1'
#
loop_
_entity.id
_entity.type
_entity.pdbx_description
1 polymer ?
#
loop_
_entity_poly.entity_id
_entity_poly.type
_entity_poly.pdbx_seq_one_letter_code
_entity_poly.pdbx_strand_id
1 'polypeptide(L)'
;MMFFRSRLWLFAISFGAGLGLVPSSAPALERLVFDLPVLESQIDFEIGAAQSAGDLIDANPDFVELDRATDGAFVRLLNQVFNAPLPAQIEKVIEKSVGQPLLEQALIVVTKLVQLEGLPQDTSGRMLLEALSRAYKSGQPTVLGLLRQIPGQAASINLSKLASYVSRLQRNQLGANLLVEKEAPVQIKTGLRMPLTGLWLSQQVDFQASHRSKPIRVVVIQPKSRANGRLVVISHGLWESPRDLQGWAEYLSANGYTVLLPEHQGSDADQQKAMLAGDQPPPGPQELRLRAMDVTAMLSAVESGGLLSRLSLNTDEVAVVGHSWGATTAIQLAGARSTDVKLSARCHNQDDPERNISWILQCSWLSKMNESSVEDSRVKAVVAVSPPLRLLFDPSRTSVLTAKVLLVSGTRDWVVPPVPEALMPMRDSGALEFGHRLVLAQDGGHFNLMAPANQLQPATLAPLILAWINEQLANPGVVTFSSGGWGDAVHPLVDVTDAALNLYR
;
A
#
# COMPACT_ATOMS: atom_id res chain seq x y z
N MET A 1 -74.30 -37.74 11.82
CA MET A 1 -74.28 -38.01 10.36
C MET A 1 -72.86 -38.43 10.01
N MET A 2 -72.60 -39.75 9.93
CA MET A 2 -72.38 -40.51 8.67
C MET A 2 -71.11 -40.04 7.93
N PHE A 3 -70.09 -40.85 7.59
CA PHE A 3 -69.82 -42.29 7.65
C PHE A 3 -68.27 -42.54 7.56
N PHE A 4 -67.91 -43.81 7.71
CA PHE A 4 -66.61 -44.47 7.93
C PHE A 4 -65.67 -44.68 6.71
N ARG A 5 -64.38 -44.99 7.02
CA ARG A 5 -63.41 -45.94 6.36
C ARG A 5 -62.88 -45.60 4.95
N SER A 6 -61.73 -46.08 4.45
CA SER A 6 -60.55 -46.86 4.88
C SER A 6 -59.54 -46.90 3.71
N ARG A 7 -58.24 -47.07 4.03
CA ARG A 7 -57.09 -47.54 3.22
C ARG A 7 -57.36 -48.10 1.79
N LEU A 8 -56.51 -47.74 0.82
CA LEU A 8 -55.58 -48.67 0.12
C LEU A 8 -54.65 -47.93 -0.86
N TRP A 9 -53.40 -48.39 -0.94
CA TRP A 9 -52.38 -48.02 -1.92
C TRP A 9 -52.66 -48.60 -3.31
N LEU A 10 -52.31 -47.90 -4.40
CA LEU A 10 -51.51 -48.41 -5.53
C LEU A 10 -51.27 -47.33 -6.62
N PHE A 11 -49.97 -47.11 -6.88
CA PHE A 11 -49.29 -46.59 -8.08
C PHE A 11 -50.08 -45.93 -9.22
N ALA A 12 -49.70 -44.68 -9.51
CA ALA A 12 -49.47 -44.23 -10.89
C ALA A 12 -48.27 -43.28 -10.91
N ILE A 13 -47.14 -43.80 -11.40
CA ILE A 13 -46.00 -43.00 -11.85
C ILE A 13 -46.50 -42.16 -13.01
N SER A 14 -46.45 -40.84 -12.90
CA SER A 14 -46.65 -39.93 -14.02
C SER A 14 -45.59 -38.85 -13.95
N PHE A 15 -44.67 -38.99 -14.89
CA PHE A 15 -43.61 -38.09 -15.31
C PHE A 15 -44.12 -36.64 -15.36
N GLY A 16 -43.82 -35.85 -14.34
CA GLY A 16 -43.94 -34.40 -14.37
C GLY A 16 -42.53 -33.84 -14.46
N ALA A 17 -42.10 -33.51 -15.67
CA ALA A 17 -40.81 -32.92 -15.96
C ALA A 17 -40.54 -31.75 -15.01
N GLY A 18 -39.53 -31.91 -14.16
CA GLY A 18 -38.89 -30.79 -13.52
C GLY A 18 -38.35 -29.91 -14.63
N LEU A 19 -39.02 -28.79 -14.90
CA LEU A 19 -38.39 -27.61 -15.44
C LEU A 19 -37.29 -27.24 -14.44
N GLY A 20 -36.12 -27.85 -14.62
CA GLY A 20 -34.89 -27.29 -14.11
C GLY A 20 -34.87 -25.86 -14.60
N LEU A 21 -34.95 -24.92 -13.66
CA LEU A 21 -34.53 -23.55 -13.89
C LEU A 21 -33.06 -23.65 -14.31
N VAL A 22 -32.84 -23.78 -15.62
CA VAL A 22 -31.56 -23.44 -16.23
C VAL A 22 -31.32 -22.00 -15.76
N PRO A 23 -30.23 -21.69 -15.04
CA PRO A 23 -29.92 -20.31 -14.73
C PRO A 23 -29.83 -19.60 -16.08
N SER A 24 -30.81 -18.74 -16.35
CA SER A 24 -30.78 -17.86 -17.52
C SER A 24 -29.47 -17.09 -17.43
N SER A 25 -28.63 -17.21 -18.45
CA SER A 25 -27.44 -16.39 -18.63
C SER A 25 -27.84 -14.96 -18.32
N ALA A 26 -27.29 -14.35 -17.27
CA ALA A 26 -27.52 -12.93 -17.04
C ALA A 26 -27.12 -12.21 -18.35
N PRO A 27 -27.93 -11.25 -18.84
CA PRO A 27 -27.57 -10.53 -20.05
C PRO A 27 -26.17 -9.91 -19.87
N ALA A 28 -25.39 -10.00 -20.94
CA ALA A 28 -24.13 -9.30 -21.11
C ALA A 28 -24.36 -7.80 -20.94
N LEU A 29 -23.36 -7.07 -20.43
CA LEU A 29 -23.46 -5.63 -20.23
C LEU A 29 -23.86 -4.91 -21.54
N GLU A 30 -25.04 -4.28 -21.55
CA GLU A 30 -25.58 -3.64 -22.76
C GLU A 30 -25.29 -2.14 -22.80
N ARG A 31 -25.18 -1.48 -21.63
CA ARG A 31 -24.97 -0.04 -21.51
C ARG A 31 -23.94 0.33 -20.45
N LEU A 32 -23.20 1.41 -20.68
CA LEU A 32 -22.38 2.09 -19.68
C LEU A 32 -22.92 3.50 -19.49
N VAL A 33 -23.26 3.85 -18.25
CA VAL A 33 -23.90 5.10 -17.89
C VAL A 33 -22.91 5.93 -17.10
N PHE A 34 -22.65 7.18 -17.48
CA PHE A 34 -21.90 8.11 -16.65
C PHE A 34 -22.89 9.02 -15.95
N ASP A 35 -23.07 8.78 -14.65
CA ASP A 35 -23.95 9.60 -13.83
C ASP A 35 -23.26 10.92 -13.51
N LEU A 36 -23.91 12.03 -13.88
CA LEU A 36 -23.55 13.41 -13.52
C LEU A 36 -24.63 14.04 -12.61
N PRO A 37 -24.78 13.59 -11.35
CA PRO A 37 -25.84 14.04 -10.45
C PRO A 37 -25.92 15.56 -10.28
N VAL A 38 -24.77 16.24 -10.30
CA VAL A 38 -24.69 17.70 -10.13
C VAL A 38 -25.33 18.46 -11.30
N LEU A 39 -25.31 17.88 -12.49
CA LEU A 39 -25.89 18.45 -13.70
C LEU A 39 -27.29 17.89 -14.00
N GLU A 40 -27.81 17.02 -13.11
CA GLU A 40 -29.05 16.25 -13.32
C GLU A 40 -29.08 15.54 -14.68
N SER A 41 -27.92 15.10 -15.15
CA SER A 41 -27.74 14.50 -16.48
C SER A 41 -27.05 13.15 -16.40
N GLN A 42 -27.22 12.36 -17.45
CA GLN A 42 -26.55 11.08 -17.66
C GLN A 42 -25.99 11.06 -19.08
N ILE A 43 -24.84 10.42 -19.26
CA ILE A 43 -24.32 10.12 -20.60
C ILE A 43 -24.34 8.61 -20.76
N ASP A 44 -25.13 8.14 -21.72
CA ASP A 44 -25.35 6.73 -21.98
C ASP A 44 -24.48 6.26 -23.15
N PHE A 45 -23.84 5.11 -22.97
CA PHE A 45 -22.97 4.49 -23.95
C PHE A 45 -23.55 3.09 -24.25
N GLU A 46 -24.12 2.89 -25.44
CA GLU A 46 -24.54 1.55 -25.87
C GLU A 46 -23.33 0.69 -26.21
N ILE A 47 -23.22 -0.46 -25.55
CA ILE A 47 -22.12 -1.43 -25.69
C ILE A 47 -22.58 -2.75 -26.30
N GLY A 48 -23.83 -3.16 -26.05
CA GLY A 48 -24.30 -4.53 -26.29
C GLY A 48 -24.11 -5.04 -27.72
N ALA A 49 -24.31 -4.18 -28.73
CA ALA A 49 -24.20 -4.53 -30.15
C ALA A 49 -22.78 -4.37 -30.72
N ALA A 50 -21.91 -3.61 -30.07
CA ALA A 50 -20.61 -3.24 -30.61
C ALA A 50 -19.58 -4.38 -30.53
N GLN A 51 -18.95 -4.71 -31.65
CA GLN A 51 -17.85 -5.68 -31.77
C GLN A 51 -16.47 -5.01 -31.81
N SER A 52 -16.44 -3.71 -32.09
CA SER A 52 -15.24 -2.89 -32.11
C SER A 52 -15.48 -1.55 -31.43
N ALA A 53 -14.41 -0.84 -31.07
CA ALA A 53 -14.54 0.55 -30.62
C ALA A 53 -15.05 1.51 -31.72
N GLY A 54 -14.95 1.13 -33.01
CA GLY A 54 -15.61 1.83 -34.11
C GLY A 54 -17.13 1.72 -34.03
N ASP A 55 -17.64 0.51 -33.79
CA ASP A 55 -19.08 0.25 -33.65
C ASP A 55 -19.68 1.03 -32.47
N LEU A 56 -18.91 1.23 -31.40
CA LEU A 56 -19.31 2.08 -30.27
C LEU A 56 -19.46 3.54 -30.66
N ILE A 57 -18.62 4.06 -31.56
CA ILE A 57 -18.70 5.46 -32.00
C ILE A 57 -19.91 5.64 -32.90
N ASP A 58 -20.15 4.69 -33.80
CA ASP A 58 -21.30 4.74 -34.71
C ASP A 58 -22.64 4.59 -33.96
N ALA A 59 -22.66 3.81 -32.88
CA ALA A 59 -23.85 3.59 -32.06
C ALA A 59 -24.20 4.75 -31.12
N ASN A 60 -23.28 5.71 -30.89
CA ASN A 60 -23.46 6.76 -29.88
C ASN A 60 -23.27 8.16 -30.49
N PRO A 61 -24.37 8.83 -30.92
CA PRO A 61 -24.32 10.14 -31.58
C PRO A 61 -23.58 11.22 -30.79
N ASP A 62 -23.68 11.19 -29.46
CA ASP A 62 -23.01 12.14 -28.55
C ASP A 62 -21.47 12.07 -28.68
N PHE A 63 -20.90 10.93 -29.08
CA PHE A 63 -19.46 10.81 -29.27
C PHE A 63 -18.99 11.63 -30.45
N VAL A 64 -19.81 11.80 -31.49
CA VAL A 64 -19.46 12.63 -32.65
C VAL A 64 -19.34 14.09 -32.22
N GLU A 65 -20.18 14.56 -31.31
CA GLU A 65 -20.12 15.93 -30.79
C GLU A 65 -18.96 16.14 -29.82
N LEU A 66 -18.74 15.21 -28.89
CA LEU A 66 -17.58 15.20 -27.98
C LEU A 66 -16.24 15.08 -28.74
N ASP A 67 -16.20 14.30 -29.80
CA ASP A 67 -15.00 14.14 -30.63
C ASP A 67 -14.70 15.39 -31.44
N ARG A 68 -15.73 16.07 -31.97
CA ARG A 68 -15.57 17.40 -32.57
C ARG A 68 -15.08 18.42 -31.55
N ALA A 69 -15.60 18.42 -30.33
CA ALA A 69 -15.19 19.34 -29.27
C ALA A 69 -13.75 19.11 -28.77
N THR A 70 -13.19 17.92 -29.03
CA THR A 70 -11.86 17.51 -28.59
C THR A 70 -10.87 17.29 -29.74
N ASP A 71 -11.20 17.75 -30.96
CA ASP A 71 -10.37 17.60 -32.17
C ASP A 71 -9.91 16.14 -32.41
N GLY A 72 -10.84 15.20 -32.28
CA GLY A 72 -10.59 13.78 -32.49
C GLY A 72 -9.91 13.05 -31.32
N ALA A 73 -9.58 13.75 -30.23
CA ALA A 73 -8.81 13.17 -29.13
C ALA A 73 -9.62 12.14 -28.34
N PHE A 74 -10.92 12.38 -28.19
CA PHE A 74 -11.83 11.50 -27.46
C PHE A 74 -11.94 10.11 -28.12
N VAL A 75 -12.22 10.05 -29.42
CA VAL A 75 -12.32 8.79 -30.18
C VAL A 75 -10.99 8.04 -30.19
N ARG A 76 -9.86 8.75 -30.31
CA ARG A 76 -8.53 8.11 -30.24
C ARG A 76 -8.30 7.45 -28.89
N LEU A 77 -8.67 8.12 -27.79
CA LEU A 77 -8.52 7.57 -26.43
C LEU A 77 -9.45 6.37 -26.21
N LEU A 78 -10.73 6.45 -26.60
CA LEU A 78 -11.67 5.35 -26.48
C LEU A 78 -11.19 4.12 -27.25
N ASN A 79 -10.73 4.29 -28.49
CA ASN A 79 -10.15 3.19 -29.27
C ASN A 79 -8.94 2.55 -28.59
N GLN A 80 -8.05 3.36 -28.02
CA GLN A 80 -6.89 2.86 -27.29
C GLN A 80 -7.28 2.06 -26.06
N VAL A 81 -8.26 2.52 -25.29
CA VAL A 81 -8.69 1.88 -24.04
C VAL A 81 -9.51 0.62 -24.32
N PHE A 82 -10.52 0.70 -25.18
CA PHE A 82 -11.45 -0.41 -25.41
C PHE A 82 -10.85 -1.56 -26.21
N ASN A 83 -9.95 -1.26 -27.17
CA ASN A 83 -9.22 -2.30 -27.90
C ASN A 83 -7.93 -2.74 -27.18
N ALA A 84 -7.61 -2.17 -26.02
CA ALA A 84 -6.44 -2.60 -25.25
C ALA A 84 -6.58 -4.10 -24.93
N PRO A 85 -5.57 -4.93 -25.29
CA PRO A 85 -5.60 -6.33 -24.97
C PRO A 85 -5.47 -6.54 -23.45
N LEU A 86 -6.24 -7.48 -22.92
CA LEU A 86 -6.11 -7.94 -21.56
C LEU A 86 -4.78 -8.72 -21.40
N PRO A 87 -4.00 -8.46 -20.35
CA PRO A 87 -2.75 -9.19 -20.11
C PRO A 87 -3.00 -10.69 -20.04
N ALA A 88 -2.23 -11.51 -20.77
CA ALA A 88 -2.49 -12.94 -20.92
C ALA A 88 -2.62 -13.71 -19.57
N GLN A 89 -1.96 -13.22 -18.52
CA GLN A 89 -1.97 -13.84 -17.19
C GLN A 89 -3.13 -13.35 -16.29
N ILE A 90 -3.88 -12.32 -16.68
CA ILE A 90 -4.83 -11.64 -15.78
C ILE A 90 -5.92 -12.57 -15.24
N GLU A 91 -6.42 -13.53 -16.03
CA GLU A 91 -7.40 -14.52 -15.57
C GLU A 91 -6.83 -15.34 -14.41
N LYS A 92 -5.60 -15.85 -14.57
CA LYS A 92 -4.89 -16.63 -13.55
C LYS A 92 -4.57 -15.77 -12.32
N VAL A 93 -4.19 -14.52 -12.52
CA VAL A 93 -3.94 -13.55 -11.43
C VAL A 93 -5.21 -13.40 -10.58
N ILE A 94 -6.35 -13.11 -11.22
CA ILE A 94 -7.62 -12.95 -10.51
C ILE A 94 -8.04 -14.28 -9.86
N GLU A 95 -7.92 -15.41 -10.55
CA GLU A 95 -8.23 -16.74 -10.03
C GLU A 95 -7.50 -17.02 -8.70
N LYS A 96 -6.19 -16.77 -8.67
CA LYS A 96 -5.37 -16.94 -7.45
C LYS A 96 -5.68 -15.91 -6.36
N SER A 97 -6.24 -14.76 -6.74
CA SER A 97 -6.51 -13.64 -5.83
C SER A 97 -7.92 -13.67 -5.24
N VAL A 98 -8.86 -14.46 -5.77
CA VAL A 98 -10.24 -14.54 -5.25
C VAL A 98 -10.22 -14.88 -3.76
N GLY A 99 -10.92 -14.07 -2.96
CA GLY A 99 -11.01 -14.22 -1.50
C GLY A 99 -9.78 -13.74 -0.73
N GLN A 100 -8.79 -13.12 -1.38
CA GLN A 100 -7.64 -12.53 -0.70
C GLN A 100 -8.02 -11.12 -0.19
N PRO A 101 -7.75 -10.79 1.09
CA PRO A 101 -8.18 -9.52 1.68
C PRO A 101 -7.73 -8.28 0.91
N LEU A 102 -6.51 -8.30 0.34
CA LEU A 102 -5.99 -7.18 -0.43
C LEU A 102 -6.79 -6.93 -1.73
N LEU A 103 -7.17 -8.00 -2.44
CA LEU A 103 -8.04 -7.89 -3.62
C LEU A 103 -9.44 -7.43 -3.22
N GLU A 104 -10.01 -8.01 -2.16
CA GLU A 104 -11.35 -7.64 -1.69
C GLU A 104 -11.45 -6.15 -1.36
N GLN A 105 -10.45 -5.60 -0.67
CA GLN A 105 -10.41 -4.18 -0.34
C GLN A 105 -10.28 -3.27 -1.57
N ALA A 106 -9.52 -3.70 -2.58
CA ALA A 106 -9.43 -3.00 -3.86
C ALA A 106 -10.77 -3.03 -4.60
N LEU A 107 -11.43 -4.18 -4.66
CA LEU A 107 -12.74 -4.34 -5.31
C LEU A 107 -13.83 -3.52 -4.63
N ILE A 108 -13.81 -3.38 -3.30
CA ILE A 108 -14.75 -2.49 -2.57
C ILE A 108 -14.65 -1.04 -3.08
N VAL A 109 -13.46 -0.56 -3.45
CA VAL A 109 -13.31 0.79 -4.04
C VAL A 109 -13.93 0.84 -5.44
N VAL A 110 -13.70 -0.19 -6.26
CA VAL A 110 -14.21 -0.28 -7.62
C VAL A 110 -15.74 -0.35 -7.63
N THR A 111 -16.36 -1.23 -6.83
CA THR A 111 -17.82 -1.42 -6.76
C THR A 111 -18.57 -0.20 -6.23
N LYS A 112 -17.86 0.72 -5.56
CA LYS A 112 -18.43 2.02 -5.15
C LYS A 112 -18.51 3.01 -6.30
N LEU A 113 -17.51 2.99 -7.18
CA LEU A 113 -17.44 3.85 -8.35
C LEU A 113 -18.31 3.33 -9.48
N VAL A 114 -18.39 2.00 -9.63
CA VAL A 114 -19.14 1.30 -10.67
C VAL A 114 -20.27 0.51 -10.05
N GLN A 115 -21.52 0.82 -10.40
CA GLN A 115 -22.71 0.11 -9.97
C GLN A 115 -23.30 -0.69 -11.13
N LEU A 116 -23.54 -1.98 -10.93
CA LEU A 116 -24.19 -2.82 -11.92
C LEU A 116 -25.70 -2.85 -11.66
N GLU A 117 -26.49 -2.46 -12.66
CA GLU A 117 -27.95 -2.44 -12.56
C GLU A 117 -28.50 -3.87 -12.40
N GLY A 118 -29.36 -4.05 -11.39
CA GLY A 118 -30.04 -5.32 -11.14
C GLY A 118 -29.19 -6.41 -10.49
N LEU A 119 -27.94 -6.12 -10.09
CA LEU A 119 -27.04 -7.09 -9.49
C LEU A 119 -26.51 -6.66 -8.11
N PRO A 120 -26.31 -7.61 -7.19
CA PRO A 120 -25.61 -7.33 -5.95
C PRO A 120 -24.13 -6.99 -6.24
N GLN A 121 -23.53 -6.16 -5.38
CA GLN A 121 -22.10 -5.89 -5.46
C GLN A 121 -21.31 -7.18 -5.15
N ASP A 122 -20.40 -7.55 -6.05
CA ASP A 122 -19.42 -8.61 -5.80
C ASP A 122 -18.06 -8.00 -5.45
N THR A 123 -17.66 -8.16 -4.19
CA THR A 123 -16.33 -7.76 -3.70
C THR A 123 -15.35 -8.93 -3.61
N SER A 124 -15.78 -10.16 -3.91
CA SER A 124 -14.95 -11.37 -3.83
C SER A 124 -14.05 -11.56 -5.06
N GLY A 125 -14.42 -10.95 -6.19
CA GLY A 125 -13.72 -11.06 -7.47
C GLY A 125 -14.19 -12.23 -8.34
N ARG A 126 -15.18 -13.01 -7.92
CA ARG A 126 -15.72 -14.14 -8.69
C ARG A 126 -16.38 -13.70 -9.98
N MET A 127 -17.19 -12.64 -9.93
CA MET A 127 -17.84 -12.05 -11.10
C MET A 127 -16.80 -11.56 -12.11
N LEU A 128 -15.74 -10.89 -11.64
CA LEU A 128 -14.63 -10.44 -12.49
C LEU A 128 -13.91 -11.63 -13.13
N LEU A 129 -13.64 -12.69 -12.36
CA LEU A 129 -13.01 -13.92 -12.86
C LEU A 129 -13.87 -14.57 -13.95
N GLU A 130 -15.16 -14.73 -13.70
CA GLU A 130 -16.08 -15.33 -14.66
C GLU A 130 -16.21 -14.50 -15.94
N ALA A 131 -16.27 -13.17 -15.83
CA ALA A 131 -16.30 -12.26 -16.97
C ALA A 131 -15.00 -12.33 -17.79
N LEU A 132 -13.84 -12.34 -17.12
CA LEU A 132 -12.53 -12.55 -17.76
C LEU A 132 -12.48 -13.88 -18.50
N SER A 133 -12.89 -14.97 -17.84
CA SER A 133 -12.87 -16.31 -18.44
C SER A 133 -13.75 -16.40 -19.69
N ARG A 134 -14.93 -15.76 -19.66
CA ARG A 134 -15.80 -15.69 -20.85
C ARG A 134 -15.18 -14.83 -21.96
N ALA A 135 -14.51 -13.72 -21.63
CA ALA A 135 -13.86 -12.85 -22.61
C ALA A 135 -12.76 -13.61 -23.39
N TYR A 136 -11.89 -14.33 -22.68
CA TYR A 136 -10.89 -15.20 -23.29
C TYR A 136 -11.51 -16.32 -24.12
N LYS A 137 -12.52 -17.03 -23.60
CA LYS A 137 -13.23 -18.11 -24.33
C LYS A 137 -13.93 -17.62 -25.59
N SER A 138 -14.40 -16.38 -25.59
CA SER A 138 -15.05 -15.75 -26.75
C SER A 138 -14.06 -15.24 -27.82
N GLY A 139 -12.74 -15.32 -27.57
CA GLY A 139 -11.73 -14.79 -28.48
C GLY A 139 -11.62 -13.25 -28.47
N GLN A 140 -12.23 -12.58 -27.48
CA GLN A 140 -12.18 -11.13 -27.30
C GLN A 140 -11.49 -10.75 -25.97
N PRO A 141 -10.18 -11.02 -25.80
CA PRO A 141 -9.44 -10.62 -24.61
C PRO A 141 -9.07 -9.13 -24.69
N THR A 142 -10.07 -8.25 -24.78
CA THR A 142 -9.90 -6.79 -24.76
C THR A 142 -10.69 -6.18 -23.61
N VAL A 143 -10.45 -4.91 -23.26
CA VAL A 143 -11.26 -4.21 -22.26
C VAL A 143 -12.75 -4.22 -22.66
N LEU A 144 -13.06 -3.95 -23.94
CA LEU A 144 -14.44 -4.03 -24.44
C LEU A 144 -15.01 -5.45 -24.33
N GLY A 145 -14.23 -6.47 -24.71
CA GLY A 145 -14.65 -7.86 -24.57
C GLY A 145 -14.93 -8.25 -23.13
N LEU A 146 -14.11 -7.80 -22.18
CA LEU A 146 -14.37 -7.97 -20.74
C LEU A 146 -15.66 -7.28 -20.30
N LEU A 147 -15.84 -6.00 -20.64
CA LEU A 147 -17.02 -5.23 -20.24
C LEU A 147 -18.31 -5.94 -20.68
N ARG A 148 -18.37 -6.46 -21.92
CA ARG A 148 -19.52 -7.22 -22.43
C ARG A 148 -19.78 -8.52 -21.67
N GLN A 149 -18.75 -9.09 -21.04
CA GLN A 149 -18.91 -10.34 -20.29
C GLN A 149 -19.26 -10.11 -18.82
N ILE A 150 -19.26 -8.85 -18.34
CA ILE A 150 -19.78 -8.51 -17.03
C ILE A 150 -21.31 -8.70 -17.07
N PRO A 151 -21.90 -9.42 -16.11
CA PRO A 151 -23.36 -9.59 -16.07
C PRO A 151 -24.03 -8.24 -15.73
N GLY A 152 -25.24 -8.03 -16.25
CA GLY A 152 -26.08 -6.85 -15.93
C GLY A 152 -26.56 -6.14 -17.19
N GLN A 153 -27.59 -5.29 -17.07
CA GLN A 153 -28.11 -4.51 -18.21
C GLN A 153 -27.30 -3.23 -18.42
N ALA A 154 -26.94 -2.55 -17.33
CA ALA A 154 -26.13 -1.34 -17.37
C ALA A 154 -25.10 -1.31 -16.24
N ALA A 155 -23.97 -0.65 -16.50
CA ALA A 155 -22.97 -0.29 -15.49
C ALA A 155 -22.96 1.22 -15.36
N SER A 156 -23.27 1.77 -14.19
CA SER A 156 -23.19 3.20 -13.97
C SER A 156 -21.90 3.59 -13.25
N ILE A 157 -21.19 4.58 -13.77
CA ILE A 157 -20.01 5.20 -13.17
C ILE A 157 -20.44 6.47 -12.47
N ASN A 158 -20.30 6.51 -11.15
CA ASN A 158 -20.69 7.66 -10.36
C ASN A 158 -19.55 8.69 -10.28
N LEU A 159 -19.61 9.71 -11.14
CA LEU A 159 -18.57 10.75 -11.23
C LEU A 159 -18.58 11.69 -10.01
N SER A 160 -19.71 11.87 -9.33
CA SER A 160 -19.76 12.62 -8.07
C SER A 160 -18.98 11.94 -6.96
N LYS A 161 -19.02 10.60 -6.86
CA LYS A 161 -18.19 9.85 -5.91
C LYS A 161 -16.71 10.02 -6.21
N LEU A 162 -16.32 9.98 -7.49
CA LEU A 162 -14.94 10.25 -7.93
C LEU A 162 -14.49 11.65 -7.49
N ALA A 163 -15.29 12.68 -7.74
CA ALA A 163 -15.02 14.05 -7.27
C ALA A 163 -14.90 14.13 -5.74
N SER A 164 -15.70 13.35 -5.00
CA SER A 164 -15.61 13.25 -3.54
C SER A 164 -14.27 12.66 -3.08
N TYR A 165 -13.75 11.64 -3.78
CA TYR A 165 -12.43 11.06 -3.49
C TYR A 165 -11.30 12.05 -3.76
N VAL A 166 -11.36 12.79 -4.88
CA VAL A 166 -10.39 13.85 -5.20
C VAL A 166 -10.42 14.94 -4.14
N SER A 167 -11.61 15.43 -3.78
CA SER A 167 -11.78 16.45 -2.74
C SER A 167 -11.28 15.96 -1.37
N ARG A 168 -11.46 14.67 -1.06
CA ARG A 168 -10.96 14.05 0.17
C ARG A 168 -9.43 13.97 0.18
N LEU A 169 -8.83 13.56 -0.92
CA LEU A 169 -7.37 13.54 -1.05
C LEU A 169 -6.78 14.94 -0.82
N GLN A 170 -7.37 15.97 -1.44
CA GLN A 170 -6.97 17.36 -1.21
C GLN A 170 -7.04 17.74 0.28
N ARG A 171 -8.14 17.41 0.98
CA ARG A 171 -8.25 17.65 2.43
C ARG A 171 -7.20 16.88 3.24
N ASN A 172 -6.91 15.64 2.85
CA ASN A 172 -5.91 14.78 3.50
C ASN A 172 -4.46 15.29 3.32
N GLN A 173 -4.24 16.25 2.42
CA GLN A 173 -2.94 16.88 2.16
C GLN A 173 -2.89 18.33 2.65
N LEU A 174 -4.04 19.02 2.69
CA LEU A 174 -4.14 20.46 2.95
C LEU A 174 -3.45 20.87 4.27
N GLY A 175 -3.77 20.21 5.38
CA GLY A 175 -3.17 20.54 6.68
C GLY A 175 -1.64 20.40 6.71
N ALA A 176 -1.10 19.42 5.98
CA ALA A 176 0.34 19.21 5.85
C ALA A 176 1.00 20.28 4.96
N ASN A 177 0.37 20.66 3.85
CA ASN A 177 0.83 21.75 2.99
C ASN A 177 0.86 23.09 3.73
N LEU A 178 -0.21 23.42 4.47
CA LEU A 178 -0.28 24.65 5.26
C LEU A 178 0.81 24.74 6.33
N LEU A 179 1.16 23.60 6.95
CA LEU A 179 2.27 23.54 7.91
C LEU A 179 3.61 23.84 7.25
N VAL A 180 3.88 23.19 6.13
CA VAL A 180 5.14 23.36 5.39
C VAL A 180 5.27 24.78 4.82
N GLU A 181 4.17 25.44 4.47
CA GLU A 181 4.17 26.85 4.05
C GLU A 181 4.45 27.82 5.21
N LYS A 182 4.04 27.47 6.43
CA LYS A 182 4.15 28.33 7.62
C LYS A 182 5.48 28.17 8.36
N GLU A 183 5.97 26.94 8.46
CA GLU A 183 7.17 26.61 9.23
C GLU A 183 8.42 26.68 8.33
N ALA A 184 9.55 27.11 8.90
CA ALA A 184 10.78 27.22 8.13
C ALA A 184 11.39 25.84 7.83
N PRO A 185 11.81 25.55 6.60
CA PRO A 185 12.53 24.33 6.30
C PRO A 185 13.89 24.29 7.01
N VAL A 186 14.30 23.09 7.40
CA VAL A 186 15.59 22.88 8.05
C VAL A 186 16.71 23.18 7.06
N GLN A 187 17.74 23.88 7.55
CA GLN A 187 18.88 24.28 6.73
C GLN A 187 19.65 23.09 6.17
N ILE A 188 20.34 23.30 5.05
CA ILE A 188 21.14 22.28 4.37
C ILE A 188 22.62 22.53 4.67
N LYS A 189 23.29 21.55 5.29
CA LYS A 189 24.75 21.54 5.38
C LYS A 189 25.32 20.88 4.13
N THR A 190 26.04 21.64 3.31
CA THR A 190 26.59 21.18 2.02
C THR A 190 27.45 19.92 2.15
N GLY A 191 28.22 19.78 3.24
CA GLY A 191 29.02 18.59 3.51
C GLY A 191 28.22 17.29 3.63
N LEU A 192 26.95 17.36 4.06
CA LEU A 192 26.04 16.20 4.15
C LEU A 192 25.42 15.81 2.80
N ARG A 193 25.64 16.63 1.76
CA ARG A 193 25.12 16.41 0.41
C ARG A 193 26.23 16.08 -0.60
N MET A 194 27.45 15.83 -0.13
CA MET A 194 28.54 15.44 -1.01
C MET A 194 28.30 14.03 -1.60
N PRO A 195 28.67 13.79 -2.87
CA PRO A 195 28.66 12.46 -3.46
C PRO A 195 29.43 11.44 -2.62
N LEU A 196 28.85 10.26 -2.45
CA LEU A 196 29.46 9.16 -1.71
C LEU A 196 29.87 8.08 -2.72
N THR A 197 31.08 8.12 -3.24
CA THR A 197 31.53 7.07 -4.19
C THR A 197 32.50 6.12 -3.52
N GLY A 198 32.12 4.84 -3.49
CA GLY A 198 33.03 3.73 -3.17
C GLY A 198 33.42 3.59 -1.70
N LEU A 199 32.63 4.11 -0.75
CA LEU A 199 32.94 4.08 0.69
C LEU A 199 32.42 2.83 1.44
N TRP A 200 31.73 1.93 0.74
CA TRP A 200 31.13 0.72 1.33
C TRP A 200 31.44 -0.55 0.51
N LEU A 201 31.29 -1.69 1.17
CA LEU A 201 31.23 -3.02 0.59
C LEU A 201 29.77 -3.49 0.59
N SER A 202 29.36 -4.15 -0.49
CA SER A 202 28.05 -4.80 -0.57
C SER A 202 28.25 -6.30 -0.72
N GLN A 203 27.50 -7.07 0.06
CA GLN A 203 27.43 -8.51 -0.07
C GLN A 203 26.01 -8.98 0.21
N GLN A 204 25.67 -10.14 -0.34
CA GLN A 204 24.42 -10.82 -0.04
C GLN A 204 24.72 -12.02 0.86
N VAL A 205 23.96 -12.17 1.92
CA VAL A 205 24.00 -13.33 2.81
C VAL A 205 22.59 -13.87 2.96
N ASP A 206 22.47 -15.16 3.22
CA ASP A 206 21.19 -15.80 3.49
C ASP A 206 21.20 -16.36 4.92
N PHE A 207 20.08 -16.24 5.63
CA PHE A 207 19.91 -16.90 6.92
C PHE A 207 18.54 -17.59 6.99
N GLN A 208 18.50 -18.75 7.64
CA GLN A 208 17.26 -19.50 7.78
C GLN A 208 16.51 -19.06 9.04
N ALA A 209 15.32 -18.50 8.88
CA ALA A 209 14.40 -18.24 9.99
C ALA A 209 13.41 -19.43 10.14
N SER A 210 13.01 -19.74 11.36
CA SER A 210 12.11 -20.88 11.63
C SER A 210 10.69 -20.69 11.09
N HIS A 211 10.24 -19.43 10.93
CA HIS A 211 8.91 -19.08 10.42
C HIS A 211 8.87 -18.89 8.89
N ARG A 212 9.99 -19.01 8.19
CA ARG A 212 10.05 -18.95 6.72
C ARG A 212 10.44 -20.31 6.15
N SER A 213 9.80 -20.71 5.05
CA SER A 213 10.08 -22.00 4.39
C SER A 213 11.37 -21.99 3.54
N LYS A 214 11.88 -20.80 3.21
CA LYS A 214 13.17 -20.61 2.52
C LYS A 214 14.04 -19.63 3.31
N PRO A 215 15.37 -19.66 3.12
CA PRO A 215 16.26 -18.68 3.72
C PRO A 215 15.87 -17.25 3.34
N ILE A 216 15.94 -16.34 4.31
CA ILE A 216 15.78 -14.91 4.08
C ILE A 216 17.10 -14.38 3.53
N ARG A 217 17.01 -13.77 2.35
CA ARG A 217 18.12 -13.04 1.74
C ARG A 217 18.28 -11.69 2.43
N VAL A 218 19.52 -11.32 2.71
CA VAL A 218 19.87 -10.03 3.34
C VAL A 218 20.98 -9.39 2.52
N VAL A 219 20.71 -8.19 2.01
CA VAL A 219 21.77 -7.33 1.47
C VAL A 219 22.46 -6.64 2.63
N VAL A 220 23.78 -6.76 2.70
CA VAL A 220 24.62 -6.23 3.76
C VAL A 220 25.52 -5.17 3.17
N ILE A 221 25.35 -3.93 3.65
CA ILE A 221 26.17 -2.79 3.27
C ILE A 221 27.07 -2.42 4.45
N GLN A 222 28.38 -2.53 4.26
CA GLN A 222 29.39 -2.36 5.31
C GLN A 222 30.38 -1.24 4.98
N PRO A 223 30.84 -0.48 5.98
CA PRO A 223 31.83 0.57 5.76
C PRO A 223 33.17 -0.06 5.36
N LYS A 224 33.84 0.48 4.33
CA LYS A 224 35.21 0.04 3.98
C LYS A 224 36.25 0.43 5.03
N SER A 225 35.99 1.50 5.76
CA SER A 225 36.85 2.02 6.81
C SER A 225 36.02 2.76 7.86
N ARG A 226 36.56 2.97 9.06
CA ARG A 226 35.89 3.72 10.14
C ARG A 226 34.53 3.13 10.55
N ALA A 227 34.44 1.80 10.60
CA ALA A 227 33.28 1.12 11.16
C ALA A 227 33.08 1.56 12.61
N ASN A 228 31.85 1.93 12.97
CA ASN A 228 31.50 2.38 14.32
C ASN A 228 30.92 1.24 15.20
N GLY A 229 30.84 0.02 14.67
CA GLY A 229 30.30 -1.15 15.37
C GLY A 229 28.78 -1.13 15.57
N ARG A 230 28.05 -0.14 15.03
CA ARG A 230 26.60 -0.02 15.17
C ARG A 230 25.86 -0.61 13.97
N LEU A 231 24.64 -1.06 14.23
CA LEU A 231 23.80 -1.77 13.29
C LEU A 231 22.53 -0.97 12.96
N VAL A 232 22.19 -0.92 11.66
CA VAL A 232 20.91 -0.41 11.17
C VAL A 232 20.23 -1.47 10.33
N VAL A 233 18.92 -1.62 10.47
CA VAL A 233 18.10 -2.44 9.58
C VAL A 233 17.23 -1.53 8.72
N ILE A 234 17.13 -1.80 7.42
CA ILE A 234 16.21 -1.11 6.52
C ILE A 234 15.19 -2.10 5.95
N SER A 235 13.93 -1.93 6.33
CA SER A 235 12.81 -2.75 5.86
C SER A 235 12.11 -2.07 4.69
N HIS A 236 11.99 -2.78 3.56
CA HIS A 236 11.32 -2.28 2.37
C HIS A 236 9.80 -2.20 2.53
N GLY A 237 9.10 -1.58 1.58
CA GLY A 237 7.64 -1.54 1.48
C GLY A 237 7.04 -2.78 0.83
N LEU A 238 5.73 -2.70 0.51
CA LEU A 238 5.01 -3.73 -0.24
C LEU A 238 5.52 -3.76 -1.68
N TRP A 239 5.94 -4.94 -2.15
CA TRP A 239 6.44 -5.16 -3.52
C TRP A 239 7.71 -4.38 -3.90
N GLU A 240 8.38 -3.79 -2.92
CA GLU A 240 9.72 -3.24 -3.05
C GLU A 240 10.78 -4.33 -2.84
N SER A 241 12.03 -3.98 -3.13
CA SER A 241 13.21 -4.78 -2.90
C SER A 241 14.23 -4.00 -2.05
N PRO A 242 15.23 -4.67 -1.45
CA PRO A 242 16.37 -4.00 -0.81
C PRO A 242 17.02 -2.92 -1.70
N ARG A 243 17.04 -3.13 -3.02
CA ARG A 243 17.67 -2.21 -3.97
C ARG A 243 16.98 -0.84 -4.03
N ASP A 244 15.69 -0.77 -3.75
CA ASP A 244 14.89 0.46 -3.81
C ASP A 244 15.19 1.41 -2.64
N LEU A 245 15.80 0.91 -1.56
CA LEU A 245 16.18 1.67 -0.37
C LEU A 245 17.68 1.65 -0.07
N GLN A 246 18.48 0.97 -0.90
CA GLN A 246 19.91 0.77 -0.68
C GLN A 246 20.68 2.09 -0.60
N GLY A 247 20.27 3.16 -1.27
CA GLY A 247 20.90 4.48 -1.17
C GLY A 247 20.91 5.06 0.25
N TRP A 248 19.91 4.74 1.10
CA TRP A 248 19.96 5.06 2.53
C TRP A 248 21.05 4.26 3.24
N ALA A 249 21.18 2.97 2.92
CA ALA A 249 22.20 2.10 3.50
C ALA A 249 23.62 2.51 3.08
N GLU A 250 23.81 2.89 1.82
CA GLU A 250 25.07 3.42 1.28
C GLU A 250 25.49 4.69 2.02
N TYR A 251 24.54 5.61 2.25
CA TYR A 251 24.79 6.84 2.99
C TYR A 251 25.13 6.60 4.46
N LEU A 252 24.38 5.75 5.15
CA LEU A 252 24.65 5.36 6.54
C LEU A 252 26.00 4.64 6.66
N SER A 253 26.33 3.79 5.68
CA SER A 253 27.57 3.02 5.67
C SER A 253 28.79 3.88 5.39
N ALA A 254 28.68 4.88 4.51
CA ALA A 254 29.71 5.90 4.35
C ALA A 254 29.99 6.68 5.66
N ASN A 255 29.03 6.68 6.60
CA ASN A 255 29.13 7.28 7.93
C ASN A 255 29.39 6.25 9.05
N GLY A 256 29.87 5.05 8.69
CA GLY A 256 30.43 4.07 9.62
C GLY A 256 29.47 2.97 10.10
N TYR A 257 28.19 3.02 9.74
CA TYR A 257 27.20 2.01 10.14
C TYR A 257 27.29 0.74 9.29
N THR A 258 27.11 -0.43 9.91
CA THR A 258 26.76 -1.64 9.16
C THR A 258 25.24 -1.68 8.97
N VAL A 259 24.78 -1.90 7.74
CA VAL A 259 23.37 -1.83 7.39
C VAL A 259 22.90 -3.15 6.78
N LEU A 260 21.78 -3.67 7.27
CA LEU A 260 21.13 -4.88 6.79
C LEU A 260 19.81 -4.54 6.12
N LEU A 261 19.59 -5.05 4.92
CA LEU A 261 18.33 -4.92 4.19
C LEU A 261 17.76 -6.33 3.95
N PRO A 262 16.92 -6.86 4.84
CA PRO A 262 16.26 -8.14 4.63
C PRO A 262 15.25 -8.06 3.49
N GLU A 263 15.20 -9.10 2.67
CA GLU A 263 14.15 -9.32 1.67
C GLU A 263 12.99 -10.09 2.31
N HIS A 264 11.86 -9.40 2.50
CA HIS A 264 10.67 -9.95 3.12
C HIS A 264 9.87 -10.80 2.14
N GLN A 265 10.23 -12.07 2.08
CA GLN A 265 9.56 -13.07 1.25
C GLN A 265 8.03 -13.01 1.40
N GLY A 266 7.29 -13.11 0.30
CA GLY A 266 5.82 -13.11 0.35
C GLY A 266 5.19 -11.72 0.25
N SER A 267 5.99 -10.66 0.29
CA SER A 267 5.54 -9.28 0.05
C SER A 267 6.65 -8.38 -0.55
N ASP A 268 7.62 -9.01 -1.22
CA ASP A 268 8.74 -8.40 -1.94
C ASP A 268 8.45 -8.28 -3.45
N ALA A 269 9.39 -7.67 -4.18
CA ALA A 269 9.29 -7.51 -5.64
C ALA A 269 9.20 -8.84 -6.39
N ASP A 270 9.82 -9.91 -5.89
CA ASP A 270 9.72 -11.24 -6.50
C ASP A 270 8.35 -11.88 -6.28
N GLN A 271 7.72 -11.68 -5.12
CA GLN A 271 6.32 -12.05 -4.91
C GLN A 271 5.40 -11.26 -5.84
N GLN A 272 5.65 -9.97 -6.10
CA GLN A 272 4.85 -9.19 -7.05
C GLN A 272 4.93 -9.79 -8.46
N LYS A 273 6.14 -10.13 -8.93
CA LYS A 273 6.34 -10.77 -10.23
C LYS A 273 5.60 -12.10 -10.31
N ALA A 274 5.71 -12.93 -9.28
CA ALA A 274 4.99 -14.21 -9.20
C ALA A 274 3.46 -14.01 -9.18
N MET A 275 2.97 -12.99 -8.47
CA MET A 275 1.56 -12.63 -8.44
C MET A 275 1.07 -12.20 -9.82
N LEU A 276 1.78 -11.30 -10.50
CA LEU A 276 1.42 -10.81 -11.84
C LEU A 276 1.54 -11.91 -12.92
N ALA A 277 2.34 -12.95 -12.68
CA ALA A 277 2.39 -14.17 -13.49
C ALA A 277 1.26 -15.17 -13.16
N GLY A 278 0.45 -14.90 -12.12
CA GLY A 278 -0.60 -15.79 -11.62
C GLY A 278 -0.06 -17.05 -10.92
N ASP A 279 1.20 -17.04 -10.48
CA ASP A 279 1.82 -18.18 -9.79
C ASP A 279 1.57 -18.17 -8.29
N GLN A 280 1.27 -17.00 -7.71
CA GLN A 280 0.99 -16.82 -6.30
C GLN A 280 -0.18 -15.84 -6.09
N PRO A 281 -0.93 -15.97 -4.97
CA PRO A 281 -1.87 -14.93 -4.56
C PRO A 281 -1.13 -13.64 -4.15
N PRO A 282 -1.84 -12.50 -4.06
CA PRO A 282 -1.37 -11.30 -3.38
C PRO A 282 -0.94 -11.57 -1.94
N PRO A 283 -0.13 -10.69 -1.33
CA PRO A 283 0.33 -10.88 0.04
C PRO A 283 -0.81 -11.05 1.03
N GLY A 284 -0.67 -12.07 1.89
CA GLY A 284 -1.65 -12.38 2.92
C GLY A 284 -1.53 -11.50 4.16
N PRO A 285 -2.57 -11.48 5.01
CA PRO A 285 -2.60 -10.68 6.24
C PRO A 285 -1.48 -11.02 7.23
N GLN A 286 -0.94 -12.25 7.17
CA GLN A 286 0.13 -12.74 8.04
C GLN A 286 1.45 -11.97 7.86
N GLU A 287 1.66 -11.34 6.71
CA GLU A 287 2.89 -10.59 6.42
C GLU A 287 3.10 -9.43 7.38
N LEU A 288 2.03 -8.84 7.96
CA LEU A 288 2.16 -7.82 9.01
C LEU A 288 2.97 -8.32 10.22
N ARG A 289 2.82 -9.61 10.57
CA ARG A 289 3.59 -10.23 11.65
C ARG A 289 4.96 -10.70 11.15
N LEU A 290 4.97 -11.42 10.02
CA LEU A 290 6.15 -12.14 9.55
C LEU A 290 7.31 -11.18 9.22
N ARG A 291 7.03 -9.99 8.70
CA ARG A 291 8.06 -8.98 8.41
C ARG A 291 8.81 -8.52 9.66
N ALA A 292 8.09 -8.28 10.76
CA ALA A 292 8.74 -7.93 12.03
C ALA A 292 9.49 -9.12 12.64
N MET A 293 8.97 -10.35 12.49
CA MET A 293 9.68 -11.57 12.88
C MET A 293 10.95 -11.80 12.07
N ASP A 294 10.96 -11.47 10.77
CA ASP A 294 12.15 -11.55 9.92
C ASP A 294 13.28 -10.68 10.48
N VAL A 295 12.98 -9.43 10.86
CA VAL A 295 13.96 -8.52 11.48
C VAL A 295 14.44 -9.05 12.82
N THR A 296 13.52 -9.46 13.70
CA THR A 296 13.85 -9.98 15.04
C THR A 296 14.76 -11.22 14.95
N ALA A 297 14.42 -12.16 14.07
CA ALA A 297 15.20 -13.38 13.86
C ALA A 297 16.58 -13.08 13.26
N MET A 298 16.66 -12.14 12.31
CA MET A 298 17.92 -11.68 11.73
C MET A 298 18.84 -11.08 12.79
N LEU A 299 18.31 -10.20 13.65
CA LEU A 299 19.08 -9.60 14.73
C LEU A 299 19.57 -10.66 15.73
N SER A 300 18.75 -11.66 16.06
CA SER A 300 19.17 -12.78 16.92
C SER A 300 20.22 -13.67 16.26
N ALA A 301 20.18 -13.82 14.93
CA ALA A 301 21.23 -14.52 14.19
C ALA A 301 22.56 -13.74 14.21
N VAL A 302 22.53 -12.40 14.15
CA VAL A 302 23.74 -11.57 14.32
C VAL A 302 24.29 -11.68 15.74
N GLU A 303 23.43 -11.51 16.75
CA GLU A 303 23.78 -11.55 18.17
C GLU A 303 24.43 -12.89 18.57
N SER A 304 23.88 -14.01 18.08
CA SER A 304 24.42 -15.36 18.35
C SER A 304 25.63 -15.75 17.49
N GLY A 305 26.07 -14.88 16.57
CA GLY A 305 27.13 -15.18 15.61
C GLY A 305 26.75 -16.17 14.51
N GLY A 306 25.45 -16.47 14.33
CA GLY A 306 24.95 -17.23 13.19
C GLY A 306 24.96 -16.44 11.87
N LEU A 307 25.04 -15.12 11.95
CA LEU A 307 25.11 -14.20 10.81
C LEU A 307 26.18 -13.12 11.08
N LEU A 308 27.04 -12.81 10.10
CA LEU A 308 28.11 -11.80 10.21
C LEU A 308 29.10 -12.00 11.39
N SER A 309 29.39 -13.26 11.76
CA SER A 309 30.27 -13.62 12.90
C SER A 309 31.67 -13.01 12.91
N ARG A 310 32.15 -12.52 11.78
CA ARG A 310 33.47 -11.86 11.65
C ARG A 310 33.44 -10.39 12.05
N LEU A 311 32.27 -9.81 12.30
CA LEU A 311 32.09 -8.42 12.69
C LEU A 311 31.76 -8.33 14.17
N SER A 312 32.34 -7.35 14.86
CA SER A 312 31.90 -6.97 16.20
C SER A 312 30.83 -5.88 16.05
N LEU A 313 29.57 -6.28 16.23
CA LEU A 313 28.40 -5.41 16.11
C LEU A 313 27.69 -5.31 17.46
N ASN A 314 27.33 -4.10 17.87
CA ASN A 314 26.43 -3.87 18.99
C ASN A 314 24.99 -4.15 18.55
N THR A 315 24.42 -5.26 19.04
CA THR A 315 23.03 -5.66 18.79
C THR A 315 22.07 -5.21 19.88
N ASP A 316 22.54 -4.57 20.96
CA ASP A 316 21.70 -4.10 22.06
C ASP A 316 21.05 -2.73 21.76
N GLU A 317 21.64 -2.00 20.81
CA GLU A 317 21.22 -0.66 20.39
C GLU A 317 21.14 -0.56 18.86
N VAL A 318 20.02 -0.99 18.30
CA VAL A 318 19.79 -1.05 16.86
C VAL A 318 18.83 0.06 16.42
N ALA A 319 19.08 0.61 15.24
CA ALA A 319 18.09 1.45 14.55
C ALA A 319 17.36 0.67 13.46
N VAL A 320 16.07 0.94 13.28
CA VAL A 320 15.28 0.39 12.17
C VAL A 320 14.69 1.54 11.34
N VAL A 321 14.94 1.49 10.04
CA VAL A 321 14.36 2.41 9.05
C VAL A 321 13.38 1.62 8.20
N GLY A 322 12.24 2.21 7.88
CA GLY A 322 11.26 1.55 7.04
C GLY A 322 10.52 2.50 6.13
N HIS A 323 10.13 2.00 4.96
CA HIS A 323 9.25 2.69 4.02
C HIS A 323 7.90 1.95 3.91
N SER A 324 6.78 2.65 3.91
CA SER A 324 5.44 2.07 3.70
C SER A 324 5.17 0.89 4.66
N TRP A 325 4.96 -0.34 4.16
CA TRP A 325 4.83 -1.55 5.01
C TRP A 325 6.04 -1.80 5.91
N GLY A 326 7.25 -1.47 5.45
CA GLY A 326 8.46 -1.52 6.26
C GLY A 326 8.47 -0.47 7.37
N ALA A 327 7.83 0.68 7.14
CA ALA A 327 7.65 1.71 8.17
C ALA A 327 6.68 1.22 9.26
N THR A 328 5.58 0.56 8.89
CA THR A 328 4.70 -0.14 9.83
C THR A 328 5.45 -1.23 10.61
N THR A 329 6.30 -2.01 9.94
CA THR A 329 7.17 -3.02 10.55
C THR A 329 8.10 -2.41 11.59
N ALA A 330 8.76 -1.29 11.26
CA ALA A 330 9.65 -0.59 12.16
C ALA A 330 8.91 -0.06 13.40
N ILE A 331 7.68 0.44 13.24
CA ILE A 331 6.83 0.90 14.34
C ILE A 331 6.38 -0.26 15.25
N GLN A 332 6.07 -1.43 14.71
CA GLN A 332 5.79 -2.63 15.54
C GLN A 332 6.99 -2.97 16.41
N LEU A 333 8.19 -3.01 15.81
CA LEU A 333 9.43 -3.34 16.51
C LEU A 333 9.75 -2.34 17.63
N ALA A 334 9.33 -1.07 17.50
CA ALA A 334 9.41 -0.05 18.56
C ALA A 334 8.48 -0.29 19.75
N GLY A 335 7.65 -1.34 19.74
CA GLY A 335 6.70 -1.67 20.80
C GLY A 335 5.25 -1.26 20.52
N ALA A 336 4.93 -0.77 19.32
CA ALA A 336 3.56 -0.41 18.97
C ALA A 336 2.69 -1.67 18.87
N ARG A 337 1.64 -1.73 19.70
CA ARG A 337 0.74 -2.89 19.75
C ARG A 337 -0.37 -2.76 18.72
N SER A 338 -0.42 -3.74 17.82
CA SER A 338 -1.48 -3.91 16.84
C SER A 338 -2.83 -4.14 17.54
N THR A 339 -3.89 -3.49 17.07
CA THR A 339 -5.25 -3.70 17.58
C THR A 339 -6.24 -3.76 16.42
N ASP A 340 -7.19 -4.70 16.49
CA ASP A 340 -8.28 -4.79 15.54
C ASP A 340 -9.42 -3.80 15.83
N VAL A 341 -9.47 -3.15 17.00
CA VAL A 341 -10.66 -2.40 17.44
C VAL A 341 -11.10 -1.34 16.42
N LYS A 342 -10.16 -0.51 15.95
CA LYS A 342 -10.44 0.51 14.93
C LYS A 342 -10.66 -0.09 13.55
N LEU A 343 -9.89 -1.12 13.19
CA LEU A 343 -10.02 -1.81 11.90
C LEU A 343 -11.39 -2.47 11.77
N SER A 344 -11.79 -3.31 12.73
CA SER A 344 -13.08 -4.01 12.78
C SER A 344 -14.25 -3.02 12.75
N ALA A 345 -14.18 -1.93 13.51
CA ALA A 345 -15.26 -0.95 13.54
C ALA A 345 -15.44 -0.18 12.22
N ARG A 346 -14.36 0.01 11.45
CA ARG A 346 -14.35 0.96 10.31
C ARG A 346 -14.21 0.30 8.95
N CYS A 347 -13.48 -0.80 8.84
CA CYS A 347 -13.26 -1.49 7.55
C CYS A 347 -14.54 -2.10 6.96
N HIS A 348 -15.52 -2.43 7.81
CA HIS A 348 -16.85 -2.87 7.36
C HIS A 348 -17.75 -1.71 6.92
N ASN A 349 -17.53 -0.49 7.44
CA ASN A 349 -18.24 0.70 7.00
C ASN A 349 -17.60 1.21 5.71
N GLN A 350 -18.08 0.71 4.58
CA GLN A 350 -17.51 1.11 3.31
C GLN A 350 -17.71 2.61 3.05
N ASP A 351 -18.79 3.23 3.54
CA ASP A 351 -19.13 4.65 3.37
C ASP A 351 -18.47 5.58 4.40
N ASP A 352 -17.48 5.08 5.15
CA ASP A 352 -16.75 5.89 6.12
C ASP A 352 -16.16 7.17 5.47
N PRO A 353 -16.43 8.35 6.03
CA PRO A 353 -16.01 9.64 5.46
C PRO A 353 -14.49 9.88 5.51
N GLU A 354 -13.70 9.06 6.20
CA GLU A 354 -12.24 9.13 6.22
C GLU A 354 -11.56 8.02 5.41
N ARG A 355 -12.31 7.05 4.88
CA ARG A 355 -11.76 5.98 4.02
C ARG A 355 -10.95 6.57 2.87
N ASN A 356 -9.70 6.18 2.77
CA ASN A 356 -8.75 6.62 1.75
C ASN A 356 -7.95 5.42 1.22
N ILE A 357 -7.06 5.62 0.25
CA ILE A 357 -6.35 4.52 -0.43
C ILE A 357 -5.53 3.68 0.55
N SER A 358 -4.91 4.28 1.57
CA SER A 358 -4.14 3.54 2.58
C SER A 358 -4.98 2.52 3.35
N TRP A 359 -6.30 2.68 3.40
CA TRP A 359 -7.18 1.71 4.07
C TRP A 359 -7.25 0.38 3.32
N ILE A 360 -6.99 0.37 2.01
CA ILE A 360 -6.85 -0.89 1.27
C ILE A 360 -5.74 -1.72 1.90
N LEU A 361 -4.61 -1.08 2.21
CA LEU A 361 -3.47 -1.71 2.87
C LEU A 361 -3.85 -2.10 4.31
N GLN A 362 -4.37 -1.16 5.10
CA GLN A 362 -4.64 -1.38 6.53
C GLN A 362 -5.71 -2.45 6.76
N CYS A 363 -6.84 -2.37 6.05
CA CYS A 363 -7.94 -3.32 6.19
C CYS A 363 -7.58 -4.72 5.65
N SER A 364 -6.58 -4.84 4.77
CA SER A 364 -6.11 -6.16 4.28
C SER A 364 -5.51 -7.02 5.40
N TRP A 365 -5.06 -6.43 6.51
CA TRP A 365 -4.51 -7.15 7.66
C TRP A 365 -5.54 -7.54 8.74
N LEU A 366 -6.81 -7.13 8.60
CA LEU A 366 -7.83 -7.25 9.65
C LEU A 366 -7.89 -8.64 10.30
N SER A 367 -7.88 -9.71 9.50
CA SER A 367 -8.04 -11.09 9.99
C SER A 367 -6.87 -11.63 10.82
N LYS A 368 -5.71 -10.94 10.83
CA LYS A 368 -4.53 -11.32 11.62
C LYS A 368 -4.04 -10.24 12.57
N MET A 369 -4.81 -9.18 12.75
CA MET A 369 -4.36 -8.00 13.47
C MET A 369 -4.00 -8.26 14.94
N ASN A 370 -4.80 -9.05 15.66
CA ASN A 370 -4.56 -9.36 17.08
C ASN A 370 -3.35 -10.29 17.31
N GLU A 371 -2.90 -11.01 16.28
CA GLU A 371 -1.72 -11.89 16.33
C GLU A 371 -0.44 -11.15 15.87
N SER A 372 -0.55 -9.92 15.37
CA SER A 372 0.52 -9.27 14.60
C SER A 372 1.52 -8.46 15.41
N SER A 373 1.33 -8.28 16.72
CA SER A 373 2.26 -7.52 17.55
C SER A 373 3.60 -8.26 17.70
N VAL A 374 4.69 -7.61 17.30
CA VAL A 374 6.06 -8.07 17.45
C VAL A 374 6.91 -6.87 17.83
N GLU A 375 7.43 -6.89 19.05
CA GLU A 375 8.36 -5.90 19.59
C GLU A 375 9.76 -6.52 19.67
N ASP A 376 10.79 -5.70 19.50
CA ASP A 376 12.17 -6.10 19.72
C ASP A 376 12.89 -5.06 20.60
N SER A 377 13.21 -5.44 21.84
CA SER A 377 13.78 -4.54 22.84
C SER A 377 15.16 -3.99 22.49
N ARG A 378 15.84 -4.58 21.49
CA ARG A 378 17.11 -4.09 20.95
C ARG A 378 16.94 -2.83 20.10
N VAL A 379 15.74 -2.58 19.58
CA VAL A 379 15.44 -1.41 18.75
C VAL A 379 15.30 -0.18 19.64
N LYS A 380 16.14 0.84 19.41
CA LYS A 380 16.16 2.09 20.19
C LYS A 380 15.79 3.32 19.36
N ALA A 381 15.97 3.25 18.05
CA ALA A 381 15.68 4.33 17.12
C ALA A 381 14.88 3.81 15.92
N VAL A 382 13.81 4.50 15.56
CA VAL A 382 13.01 4.19 14.37
C VAL A 382 12.87 5.40 13.47
N VAL A 383 13.03 5.20 12.16
CA VAL A 383 12.59 6.15 11.14
C VAL A 383 11.52 5.48 10.27
N ALA A 384 10.30 6.00 10.31
CA ALA A 384 9.15 5.47 9.61
C ALA A 384 8.71 6.43 8.50
N VAL A 385 9.00 6.08 7.25
CA VAL A 385 8.69 6.89 6.07
C VAL A 385 7.38 6.44 5.42
N SER A 386 6.40 7.34 5.35
CA SER A 386 5.06 7.10 4.82
C SER A 386 4.35 5.83 5.36
N PRO A 387 4.23 5.66 6.69
CA PRO A 387 3.61 4.46 7.26
C PRO A 387 2.08 4.46 7.14
N PRO A 388 1.44 3.40 6.59
CA PRO A 388 0.06 3.09 6.91
C PRO A 388 -0.04 2.83 8.42
N LEU A 389 -0.84 3.63 9.13
CA LEU A 389 -0.72 3.72 10.59
C LEU A 389 -2.05 3.87 11.33
N ARG A 390 -2.95 4.73 10.81
CA ARG A 390 -4.06 5.30 11.57
C ARG A 390 -4.98 4.27 12.21
N LEU A 391 -5.26 3.17 11.53
CA LEU A 391 -6.15 2.13 12.01
C LEU A 391 -5.43 1.05 12.80
N LEU A 392 -4.09 0.98 12.71
CA LEU A 392 -3.32 -0.17 13.12
C LEU A 392 -2.99 -0.19 14.62
N PHE A 393 -2.65 0.97 15.17
CA PHE A 393 -2.13 1.07 16.54
C PHE A 393 -3.02 1.95 17.40
N ASP A 394 -3.10 1.62 18.68
CA ASP A 394 -3.81 2.43 19.68
C ASP A 394 -2.97 3.68 20.04
N PRO A 395 -3.41 4.91 19.69
CA PRO A 395 -2.64 6.12 19.97
C PRO A 395 -2.50 6.39 21.47
N SER A 396 -3.35 5.84 22.34
CA SER A 396 -3.25 6.04 23.80
C SER A 396 -2.05 5.32 24.43
N ARG A 397 -1.33 4.48 23.66
CA ARG A 397 -0.22 3.65 24.17
C ARG A 397 1.16 4.11 23.70
N THR A 398 1.29 5.33 23.17
CA THR A 398 2.58 5.82 22.67
C THR A 398 3.64 6.00 23.78
N SER A 399 3.22 6.21 25.03
CA SER A 399 4.13 6.20 26.19
C SER A 399 4.83 4.86 26.44
N VAL A 400 4.39 3.78 25.78
CA VAL A 400 4.87 2.41 25.97
C VAL A 400 5.94 2.05 24.92
N LEU A 401 6.18 2.89 23.91
CA LEU A 401 7.19 2.63 22.90
C LEU A 401 8.59 2.60 23.53
N THR A 402 9.35 1.54 23.23
CA THR A 402 10.71 1.33 23.73
C THR A 402 11.77 2.04 22.88
N ALA A 403 11.42 2.41 21.63
CA ALA A 403 12.26 3.17 20.72
C ALA A 403 11.72 4.59 20.47
N LYS A 404 12.62 5.53 20.14
CA LYS A 404 12.21 6.86 19.64
C LYS A 404 11.90 6.79 18.15
N VAL A 405 10.66 7.12 17.80
CA VAL A 405 10.16 7.19 16.42
C VAL A 405 10.31 8.59 15.83
N LEU A 406 10.94 8.67 14.66
CA LEU A 406 10.81 9.76 13.71
C LEU A 406 9.87 9.31 12.60
N LEU A 407 8.72 9.98 12.48
CA LEU A 407 7.78 9.77 11.39
C LEU A 407 8.09 10.79 10.29
N VAL A 408 8.23 10.34 9.05
CA VAL A 408 8.42 11.18 7.87
C VAL A 408 7.27 10.98 6.89
N SER A 409 6.70 12.06 6.37
CA SER A 409 5.62 11.97 5.38
C SER A 409 5.74 13.05 4.31
N GLY A 410 5.41 12.71 3.06
CA GLY A 410 5.41 13.64 1.94
C GLY A 410 4.09 14.40 1.83
N THR A 411 4.13 15.71 1.54
CA THR A 411 2.89 16.51 1.48
C THR A 411 1.99 16.20 0.27
N ARG A 412 2.53 15.53 -0.75
CA ARG A 412 1.82 15.04 -1.94
C ARG A 412 1.64 13.51 -1.95
N ASP A 413 1.86 12.85 -0.82
CA ASP A 413 1.58 11.42 -0.72
C ASP A 413 0.07 11.17 -0.87
N TRP A 414 -0.31 10.42 -1.91
CA TRP A 414 -1.69 10.07 -2.21
C TRP A 414 -2.03 8.62 -1.85
N VAL A 415 -1.00 7.79 -1.58
CA VAL A 415 -1.15 6.40 -1.17
C VAL A 415 -1.34 6.33 0.34
N VAL A 416 -0.49 7.04 1.08
CA VAL A 416 -0.50 7.15 2.54
C VAL A 416 -0.53 8.65 2.90
N PRO A 417 -1.71 9.28 2.87
CA PRO A 417 -1.80 10.74 2.97
C PRO A 417 -1.34 11.27 4.34
N PRO A 418 -0.62 12.42 4.36
CA PRO A 418 0.08 12.89 5.55
C PRO A 418 -0.85 13.24 6.71
N VAL A 419 -2.00 13.87 6.47
CA VAL A 419 -2.89 14.29 7.55
C VAL A 419 -3.44 13.08 8.34
N PRO A 420 -4.15 12.13 7.72
CA PRO A 420 -4.72 11.00 8.47
C PRO A 420 -3.69 10.00 8.98
N GLU A 421 -2.57 9.80 8.28
CA GLU A 421 -1.62 8.72 8.58
C GLU A 421 -0.37 9.18 9.36
N ALA A 422 -0.05 10.48 9.36
CA ALA A 422 1.09 11.03 10.09
C ALA A 422 0.69 12.08 11.13
N LEU A 423 0.06 13.19 10.72
CA LEU A 423 -0.25 14.30 11.63
C LEU A 423 -1.24 13.87 12.72
N MET A 424 -2.37 13.25 12.34
CA MET A 424 -3.40 12.84 13.29
C MET A 424 -2.89 11.79 14.29
N PRO A 425 -2.18 10.71 13.91
CA PRO A 425 -1.64 9.76 14.88
C PRO A 425 -0.60 10.39 15.82
N MET A 426 0.28 11.25 15.32
CA MET A 426 1.28 11.93 16.15
C MET A 426 0.63 12.87 17.16
N ARG A 427 -0.42 13.60 16.74
CA ARG A 427 -1.20 14.48 17.61
C ARG A 427 -2.01 13.70 18.65
N ASP A 428 -2.84 12.77 18.19
CA ASP A 428 -3.80 12.04 19.03
C ASP A 428 -3.13 11.20 20.12
N SER A 429 -1.86 10.85 19.91
CA SER A 429 -1.08 10.08 20.87
C SER A 429 -0.19 10.89 21.81
N GLY A 430 -0.11 12.20 21.64
CA GLY A 430 0.84 13.04 22.39
C GLY A 430 2.30 12.65 22.12
N ALA A 431 2.61 12.10 20.94
CA ALA A 431 3.90 11.48 20.64
C ALA A 431 5.11 12.38 20.93
N LEU A 432 4.96 13.69 20.78
CA LEU A 432 6.00 14.67 21.09
C LEU A 432 6.42 14.65 22.57
N GLU A 433 5.49 14.49 23.50
CA GLU A 433 5.76 14.46 24.95
C GLU A 433 6.70 13.31 25.32
N PHE A 434 6.70 12.26 24.48
CA PHE A 434 7.56 11.09 24.62
C PHE A 434 8.82 11.16 23.74
N GLY A 435 9.13 12.32 23.17
CA GLY A 435 10.35 12.53 22.39
C GLY A 435 10.30 12.00 20.96
N HIS A 436 9.12 11.69 20.42
CA HIS A 436 8.95 11.37 19.00
C HIS A 436 8.92 12.65 18.15
N ARG A 437 9.21 12.52 16.86
CA ARG A 437 9.29 13.66 15.93
C ARG A 437 8.53 13.39 14.64
N LEU A 438 8.03 14.45 14.01
CA LEU A 438 7.35 14.43 12.72
C LEU A 438 8.03 15.42 11.77
N VAL A 439 8.55 14.90 10.66
CA VAL A 439 9.09 15.71 9.56
C VAL A 439 8.21 15.58 8.32
N LEU A 440 7.86 16.70 7.71
CA LEU A 440 7.20 16.73 6.42
C LEU A 440 8.20 17.06 5.32
N ALA A 441 8.13 16.31 4.21
CA ALA A 441 8.88 16.60 3.00
C ALA A 441 7.97 17.34 2.01
N GLN A 442 8.28 18.61 1.77
CA GLN A 442 7.54 19.46 0.84
C GLN A 442 7.57 18.86 -0.57
N ASP A 443 6.39 18.74 -1.19
CA ASP A 443 6.20 18.15 -2.51
C ASP A 443 6.66 16.69 -2.65
N GLY A 444 7.04 16.05 -1.54
CA GLY A 444 7.32 14.62 -1.46
C GLY A 444 6.03 13.83 -1.65
N GLY A 445 6.12 12.71 -2.37
CA GLY A 445 5.09 11.71 -2.52
C GLY A 445 5.55 10.36 -1.97
N HIS A 446 4.75 9.31 -2.16
CA HIS A 446 5.05 7.98 -1.61
C HIS A 446 6.39 7.43 -2.15
N PHE A 447 6.57 7.47 -3.47
CA PHE A 447 7.65 6.75 -4.14
C PHE A 447 8.91 7.60 -4.43
N ASN A 448 8.83 8.93 -4.34
CA ASN A 448 9.97 9.81 -4.63
C ASN A 448 10.81 10.15 -3.38
N LEU A 449 10.41 9.64 -2.21
CA LEU A 449 11.18 9.73 -0.97
C LEU A 449 12.04 8.49 -0.70
N MET A 450 11.93 7.45 -1.53
CA MET A 450 12.79 6.26 -1.51
C MET A 450 14.25 6.60 -1.87
N ALA A 451 15.15 5.62 -1.76
CA ALA A 451 16.56 5.78 -2.10
C ALA A 451 17.11 4.58 -2.87
N PRO A 452 16.87 4.51 -4.19
CA PRO A 452 17.46 3.49 -5.04
C PRO A 452 18.99 3.40 -4.90
N ALA A 453 19.55 2.21 -5.11
CA ALA A 453 21.00 1.97 -5.06
C ALA A 453 21.80 2.84 -6.04
N ASN A 454 23.04 3.16 -5.67
CA ASN A 454 24.04 3.83 -6.52
C ASN A 454 23.61 5.21 -7.04
N GLN A 455 22.90 5.98 -6.22
CA GLN A 455 22.61 7.38 -6.55
C GLN A 455 23.88 8.24 -6.47
N LEU A 456 24.02 9.19 -7.40
CA LEU A 456 25.18 10.09 -7.46
C LEU A 456 25.21 11.08 -6.29
N GLN A 457 24.04 11.43 -5.77
CA GLN A 457 23.86 12.35 -4.66
C GLN A 457 23.15 11.62 -3.52
N PRO A 458 23.39 12.00 -2.26
CA PRO A 458 22.61 11.51 -1.14
C PRO A 458 21.11 11.71 -1.37
N ALA A 459 20.35 10.62 -1.23
CA ALA A 459 18.90 10.66 -1.32
C ALA A 459 18.31 11.66 -0.31
N THR A 460 17.17 12.25 -0.64
CA THR A 460 16.48 13.31 0.10
C THR A 460 16.51 13.13 1.62
N LEU A 461 16.14 11.94 2.10
CA LEU A 461 16.00 11.64 3.52
C LEU A 461 17.28 11.11 4.18
N ALA A 462 18.34 10.81 3.43
CA ALA A 462 19.50 10.12 3.98
C ALA A 462 20.23 10.92 5.08
N PRO A 463 20.44 12.25 4.95
CA PRO A 463 21.00 13.05 6.05
C PRO A 463 20.10 13.11 7.28
N LEU A 464 18.78 13.19 7.10
CA LEU A 464 17.80 13.19 8.19
C LEU A 464 17.81 11.85 8.95
N ILE A 465 17.79 10.74 8.22
CA ILE A 465 17.87 9.39 8.79
C ILE A 465 19.16 9.25 9.62
N LEU A 466 20.31 9.65 9.06
CA LEU A 466 21.58 9.64 9.80
C LEU A 466 21.52 10.52 11.06
N ALA A 467 20.97 11.73 10.96
CA ALA A 467 20.88 12.68 12.06
C ALA A 467 20.04 12.12 13.23
N TRP A 468 18.91 11.49 12.92
CA TRP A 468 18.07 10.84 13.92
C TRP A 468 18.77 9.65 14.57
N ILE A 469 19.34 8.75 13.78
CA ILE A 469 20.02 7.56 14.28
C ILE A 469 21.23 7.94 15.16
N ASN A 470 22.02 8.93 14.75
CA ASN A 470 23.14 9.41 15.55
C ASN A 470 22.68 9.91 16.93
N GLU A 471 21.61 10.71 16.97
CA GLU A 471 21.10 11.27 18.21
C GLU A 471 20.55 10.18 19.14
N GLN A 472 19.70 9.30 18.63
CA GLN A 472 18.99 8.30 19.44
C GLN A 472 19.87 7.13 19.87
N LEU A 473 20.95 6.82 19.13
CA LEU A 473 21.94 5.83 19.54
C LEU A 473 23.15 6.47 20.25
N ALA A 474 23.08 7.75 20.63
CA ALA A 474 24.18 8.49 21.27
C ALA A 474 25.53 8.32 20.54
N ASN A 475 25.51 8.30 19.21
CA ASN A 475 26.70 8.22 18.38
C ASN A 475 27.21 9.63 18.08
N PRO A 476 28.49 9.96 18.35
CA PRO A 476 29.08 11.29 18.09
C PRO A 476 29.38 11.50 16.59
N GLY A 477 28.39 11.20 15.73
CA GLY A 477 28.49 11.34 14.29
C GLY A 477 28.50 12.81 13.83
N VAL A 478 28.60 13.00 12.52
CA VAL A 478 28.78 14.33 11.90
C VAL A 478 27.54 15.24 11.97
N VAL A 479 26.39 14.70 12.37
CA VAL A 479 25.12 15.42 12.47
C VAL A 479 24.21 14.73 13.49
N THR A 480 23.49 15.51 14.29
CA THR A 480 22.35 15.05 15.10
C THR A 480 21.08 15.75 14.64
N PHE A 481 19.92 15.17 14.93
CA PHE A 481 18.62 15.75 14.58
C PHE A 481 18.50 17.18 15.11
N SER A 482 18.81 17.39 16.39
CA SER A 482 18.73 18.70 17.06
C SER A 482 19.75 19.73 16.54
N SER A 483 20.87 19.28 15.95
CA SER A 483 21.87 20.20 15.38
C SER A 483 21.49 20.78 14.02
N GLY A 484 20.40 20.30 13.41
CA GLY A 484 19.95 20.67 12.08
C GLY A 484 20.98 20.39 10.96
N GLY A 485 20.74 20.95 9.77
CA GLY A 485 21.63 20.78 8.62
C GLY A 485 21.26 19.62 7.70
N TRP A 486 20.29 18.80 8.09
CA TRP A 486 19.83 17.62 7.38
C TRP A 486 18.73 17.91 6.33
N GLY A 487 18.43 19.19 6.06
CA GLY A 487 17.44 19.58 5.06
C GLY A 487 17.81 19.15 3.64
N ASP A 488 16.89 19.38 2.71
CA ASP A 488 17.01 19.05 1.29
C ASP A 488 16.54 20.20 0.40
N ALA A 489 17.13 20.33 -0.79
CA ALA A 489 16.82 21.40 -1.73
C ALA A 489 15.70 21.03 -2.72
N VAL A 490 15.52 19.74 -3.02
CA VAL A 490 14.52 19.22 -3.95
C VAL A 490 13.18 19.07 -3.24
N HIS A 491 13.20 18.50 -2.05
CA HIS A 491 12.04 18.36 -1.17
C HIS A 491 12.36 18.97 0.20
N PRO A 492 12.20 20.29 0.37
CA PRO A 492 12.42 20.95 1.66
C PRO A 492 11.84 20.16 2.83
N LEU A 493 12.68 19.87 3.82
CA LEU A 493 12.29 19.08 4.98
C LEU A 493 11.97 20.01 6.14
N VAL A 494 10.79 19.87 6.70
CA VAL A 494 10.26 20.74 7.76
C VAL A 494 9.97 19.90 8.99
N ASP A 495 10.61 20.21 10.11
CA ASP A 495 10.21 19.66 11.41
C ASP A 495 8.93 20.37 11.85
N VAL A 496 7.82 19.64 11.82
CA VAL A 496 6.50 20.18 12.17
C VAL A 496 6.02 19.65 13.50
N THR A 497 6.90 19.06 14.31
CA THR A 497 6.48 18.35 15.52
C THR A 497 5.70 19.25 16.48
N ASP A 498 6.18 20.47 16.73
CA ASP A 498 5.50 21.44 17.60
C ASP A 498 4.24 22.01 16.96
N ALA A 499 4.29 22.30 15.65
CA ALA A 499 3.20 22.91 14.91
C ALA A 499 2.00 21.96 14.72
N ALA A 500 2.26 20.66 14.57
CA ALA A 500 1.23 19.62 14.41
C ALA A 500 0.31 19.50 15.64
N LEU A 501 0.79 19.84 16.84
CA LEU A 501 -0.03 19.89 18.05
C LEU A 501 -0.97 21.11 18.10
N ASN A 502 -0.57 22.20 17.44
CA ASN A 502 -1.25 23.49 17.54
C ASN A 502 -2.25 23.76 16.40
N LEU A 503 -2.25 22.95 15.33
CA LEU A 503 -3.03 23.23 14.11
C LEU A 503 -4.56 23.19 14.27
N TYR A 504 -5.08 22.73 15.40
CA TYR A 504 -6.52 22.56 15.64
C TYR A 504 -6.95 22.94 17.08
N ARG A 505 -6.11 23.73 17.78
CA ARG A 505 -6.55 24.51 18.94
C ARG A 505 -7.07 25.84 18.44
#